data_AF-A0A7C9LYT5-F1
#
_entry.id   AF-A0A7C9LYT5-F1
#
_cell.length_a   1.000
_cell.length_b   1.000
_cell.length_c   1.000
_cell.angle_alpha   90.00
_cell.angle_beta   90.00
_cell.angle_gamma   90.00
#
_symmetry.space_group_name_H-M   'P 1'
#
loop_
_entity.id
_entity.type
_entity.pdbx_description
1 polymer ?
#
loop_
_entity_poly.entity_id
_entity_poly.type
_entity_poly.pdbx_seq_one_letter_code
_entity_poly.pdbx_strand_id
1 'polypeptide(L)'
;MKVDLNKVPRSSKRRARNKGRQATKPFVGIPHEVLNSLQFGALSAHATKLLIELARQFRGKNNGDFSASYTQVKKRGWHSPSTLDRAKKELLASGFIMLTRQGGRHRCSLYAVTWWPIDECGGKHHEPPTTVAPNWWRDAKVVVQDRTNVVPIRTKTSIRKSMDADTGPDVYESHRAC
;
A
#
# COMPACT_ATOMS: atom_id res chain seq x y z
N MET A 1 22.22 -29.08 -30.11
CA MET A 1 21.48 -27.83 -29.87
C MET A 1 22.47 -26.68 -29.82
N LYS A 2 22.46 -25.77 -30.80
CA LYS A 2 23.36 -24.60 -30.83
C LYS A 2 22.71 -23.46 -30.03
N VAL A 3 23.40 -22.97 -29.02
CA VAL A 3 22.98 -21.79 -28.25
C VAL A 3 23.54 -20.57 -28.98
N ASP A 4 22.67 -19.71 -29.54
CA ASP A 4 23.11 -18.49 -30.21
C ASP A 4 23.67 -17.48 -29.19
N LEU A 5 24.99 -17.32 -29.19
CA LEU A 5 25.77 -16.45 -28.30
C LEU A 5 25.59 -14.94 -28.56
N ASN A 6 24.72 -14.52 -29.49
CA ASN A 6 24.60 -13.12 -29.93
C ASN A 6 23.42 -12.35 -29.34
N LYS A 7 22.74 -12.85 -28.31
CA LYS A 7 21.65 -12.12 -27.65
C LYS A 7 22.13 -11.28 -26.47
N VAL A 8 23.06 -10.36 -26.73
CA VAL A 8 23.44 -9.31 -25.77
C VAL A 8 22.19 -8.46 -25.48
N PRO A 9 21.78 -8.25 -24.22
CA PRO A 9 20.61 -7.45 -23.92
C PRO A 9 20.80 -6.04 -24.48
N ARG A 10 19.89 -5.64 -25.39
CA ARG A 10 19.94 -4.34 -26.08
C ARG A 10 19.98 -3.22 -25.04
N SER A 11 21.12 -2.57 -24.88
CA SER A 11 21.34 -1.57 -23.85
C SER A 11 20.44 -0.33 -24.08
N SER A 12 19.92 0.21 -22.98
CA SER A 12 19.07 1.41 -22.93
C SER A 12 19.69 2.63 -23.64
N LYS A 13 21.02 2.66 -23.76
CA LYS A 13 21.79 3.70 -24.45
C LYS A 13 21.42 3.88 -25.92
N ARG A 14 21.02 2.81 -26.64
CA ARG A 14 20.69 2.90 -28.07
C ARG A 14 19.32 3.53 -28.34
N ARG A 15 18.34 3.37 -27.44
CA ARG A 15 17.01 4.03 -27.54
C ARG A 15 17.08 5.52 -27.24
N ALA A 16 17.90 5.91 -26.25
CA ALA A 16 18.13 7.33 -25.92
C ALA A 16 18.76 8.09 -27.11
N ARG A 17 19.70 7.45 -27.82
CA ARG A 17 20.39 8.05 -28.97
C ARG A 17 19.47 8.33 -30.18
N ASN A 18 18.45 7.50 -30.41
CA ASN A 18 17.56 7.64 -31.57
C ASN A 18 16.38 8.61 -31.37
N LYS A 19 16.08 9.06 -30.14
CA LYS A 19 14.91 9.90 -29.86
C LYS A 19 15.22 11.22 -29.15
N GLY A 20 16.50 11.52 -28.87
CA GLY A 20 16.92 12.74 -28.17
C GLY A 20 16.46 12.85 -26.71
N ARG A 21 15.61 11.92 -26.23
CA ARG A 21 15.18 11.85 -24.83
C ARG A 21 16.29 11.23 -23.99
N GLN A 22 16.92 12.07 -23.15
CA GLN A 22 17.64 11.59 -21.98
C GLN A 22 16.72 10.63 -21.21
N ALA A 23 17.24 9.47 -20.81
CA ALA A 23 16.48 8.56 -19.97
C ALA A 23 16.30 9.23 -18.60
N THR A 24 15.10 9.78 -18.34
CA THR A 24 14.74 10.31 -17.03
C THR A 24 15.02 9.25 -15.97
N LYS A 25 15.59 9.65 -14.84
CA LYS A 25 15.85 8.74 -13.73
C LYS A 25 14.53 8.05 -13.33
N PRO A 26 14.54 6.75 -13.04
CA PRO A 26 13.33 6.05 -12.61
C PRO A 26 12.82 6.65 -11.30
N PHE A 27 11.51 6.79 -11.17
CA PHE A 27 10.83 7.25 -9.97
C PHE A 27 9.68 6.28 -9.64
N VAL A 28 9.21 6.36 -8.40
CA VAL A 28 8.02 5.64 -7.94
C VAL A 28 6.84 6.59 -8.00
N GLY A 29 5.83 6.27 -8.78
CA GLY A 29 4.58 7.03 -8.84
C GLY A 29 3.54 6.46 -7.88
N ILE A 30 3.00 7.30 -7.01
CA ILE A 30 1.80 6.98 -6.21
C ILE A 30 0.67 7.89 -6.72
N PRO A 31 -0.47 7.35 -7.18
CA PRO A 31 -1.58 8.17 -7.65
C PRO A 31 -2.07 9.14 -6.57
N HIS A 32 -2.43 10.37 -6.95
CA HIS A 32 -3.00 11.34 -6.01
C HIS A 32 -4.26 10.81 -5.31
N GLU A 33 -5.06 10.00 -6.02
CA GLU A 33 -6.24 9.38 -5.43
C GLU A 33 -5.91 8.44 -4.27
N VAL A 34 -4.80 7.70 -4.38
CA VAL A 34 -4.29 6.85 -3.28
C VAL A 34 -3.83 7.74 -2.13
N LEU A 35 -3.05 8.79 -2.41
CA LEU A 35 -2.50 9.68 -1.39
C LEU A 35 -3.57 10.51 -0.65
N ASN A 36 -4.63 10.90 -1.36
CA ASN A 36 -5.74 11.69 -0.81
C ASN A 36 -6.81 10.82 -0.12
N SER A 37 -6.65 9.50 -0.13
CA SER A 37 -7.59 8.59 0.52
C SER A 37 -7.49 8.67 2.04
N LEU A 38 -8.64 8.52 2.72
CA LEU A 38 -8.68 8.44 4.19
C LEU A 38 -7.88 7.24 4.70
N GLN A 39 -7.86 6.14 3.94
CA GLN A 39 -7.13 4.93 4.26
C GLN A 39 -5.62 5.17 4.27
N PHE A 40 -5.09 5.94 3.31
CA PHE A 40 -3.67 6.28 3.30
C PHE A 40 -3.31 7.20 4.46
N GLY A 41 -4.15 8.20 4.75
CA GLY A 41 -3.97 9.08 5.90
C GLY A 41 -4.02 8.37 7.26
N ALA A 42 -4.72 7.24 7.35
CA ALA A 42 -4.80 6.43 8.56
C ALA A 42 -3.62 5.48 8.77
N LEU A 43 -2.74 5.29 7.78
CA LEU A 43 -1.58 4.41 7.91
C LEU A 43 -0.58 4.96 8.93
N SER A 44 0.00 4.05 9.71
CA SER A 44 1.14 4.33 10.56
C SER A 44 2.36 4.72 9.72
N ALA A 45 3.23 5.55 10.30
CA ALA A 45 4.47 5.96 9.64
C ALA A 45 5.35 4.76 9.21
N HIS A 46 5.30 3.65 9.96
CA HIS A 46 6.03 2.43 9.62
C HIS A 46 5.39 1.71 8.42
N ALA A 47 4.07 1.61 8.37
CA ALA A 47 3.36 1.06 7.22
C ALA A 47 3.62 1.90 5.96
N THR A 48 3.52 3.23 6.03
CA THR A 48 3.82 4.13 4.92
C THR A 48 5.28 3.98 4.44
N LYS A 49 6.25 3.93 5.37
CA LYS A 49 7.66 3.68 5.04
C LYS A 49 7.85 2.34 4.33
N LEU A 50 7.21 1.28 4.80
CA LEU A 50 7.29 -0.05 4.19
C LEU A 50 6.64 -0.08 2.81
N LEU A 51 5.50 0.58 2.65
CA LEU A 51 4.78 0.68 1.39
C LEU A 51 5.65 1.31 0.30
N ILE A 52 6.32 2.43 0.63
CA ILE A 52 7.27 3.09 -0.26
C ILE A 52 8.47 2.18 -0.55
N GLU A 53 8.99 1.44 0.44
CA GLU A 53 10.11 0.51 0.26
C GLU A 53 9.76 -0.67 -0.65
N LEU A 54 8.51 -1.14 -0.63
CA LEU A 54 8.00 -2.14 -1.58
C LEU A 54 7.84 -1.53 -2.97
N ALA A 55 7.18 -0.37 -3.10
CA ALA A 55 6.96 0.30 -4.37
C ALA A 55 8.28 0.69 -5.08
N ARG A 56 9.36 0.95 -4.31
CA ARG A 56 10.73 1.17 -4.81
C ARG A 56 11.28 -0.01 -5.64
N GLN A 57 10.80 -1.23 -5.41
CA GLN A 57 11.28 -2.43 -6.12
C GLN A 57 10.68 -2.56 -7.52
N PHE A 58 9.73 -1.68 -7.88
CA PHE A 58 9.09 -1.72 -9.18
C PHE A 58 10.05 -1.28 -10.30
N ARG A 59 10.08 -2.09 -11.35
CA ARG A 59 10.92 -1.95 -12.56
C ARG A 59 10.07 -1.95 -13.83
N GLY A 60 8.75 -1.80 -13.71
CA GLY A 60 7.80 -1.65 -14.81
C GLY A 60 6.95 -2.88 -15.14
N LYS A 61 7.41 -4.09 -14.80
CA LYS A 61 6.72 -5.37 -15.10
C LYS A 61 7.02 -6.46 -14.05
N ASN A 62 7.00 -6.08 -12.78
CA ASN A 62 7.30 -7.00 -11.68
C ASN A 62 6.48 -6.73 -10.41
N ASN A 63 5.31 -6.10 -10.54
CA ASN A 63 4.37 -5.97 -9.44
C ASN A 63 3.83 -7.36 -9.06
N GLY A 64 4.18 -7.82 -7.87
CA GLY A 64 4.00 -9.22 -7.43
C GLY A 64 5.29 -9.94 -7.09
N ASP A 65 6.45 -9.37 -7.41
CA ASP A 65 7.78 -9.87 -7.05
C ASP A 65 8.48 -8.91 -6.06
N PHE A 66 7.73 -8.28 -5.16
CA PHE A 66 8.31 -7.44 -4.11
C PHE A 66 8.56 -8.26 -2.85
N SER A 67 9.70 -8.03 -2.20
CA SER A 67 10.06 -8.74 -0.98
C SER A 67 10.42 -7.78 0.15
N ALA A 68 9.99 -8.12 1.36
CA ALA A 68 10.31 -7.37 2.57
C ALA A 68 10.89 -8.32 3.63
N SER A 69 11.89 -9.11 3.26
CA SER A 69 12.63 -9.90 4.25
C SER A 69 13.39 -8.98 5.19
N TYR A 70 13.51 -9.36 6.47
CA TYR A 70 14.17 -8.51 7.46
C TYR A 70 15.61 -8.16 7.06
N THR A 71 16.37 -9.13 6.54
CA THR A 71 17.74 -8.92 6.06
C THR A 71 17.83 -7.87 4.95
N GLN A 72 16.85 -7.80 4.05
CA GLN A 72 16.83 -6.78 2.98
C GLN A 72 16.54 -5.40 3.56
N VAL A 73 15.48 -5.25 4.36
CA VAL A 73 15.07 -3.94 4.87
C VAL A 73 15.98 -3.45 5.99
N LYS A 74 16.70 -4.33 6.70
CA LYS A 74 17.72 -3.95 7.69
C LYS A 74 18.81 -3.08 7.07
N LYS A 75 19.24 -3.39 5.84
CA LYS A 75 20.18 -2.58 5.05
C LYS A 75 19.62 -1.19 4.68
N ARG A 76 18.32 -0.97 4.89
CA ARG A 76 17.58 0.26 4.61
C ARG A 76 17.17 1.00 5.88
N GLY A 77 17.78 0.67 7.02
CA GLY A 77 17.54 1.34 8.30
C GLY A 77 16.27 0.85 9.02
N TRP A 78 15.95 -0.43 8.90
CA TRP A 78 14.97 -1.09 9.77
C TRP A 78 15.69 -1.86 10.87
N HIS A 79 15.33 -1.60 12.12
CA HIS A 79 16.03 -2.16 13.29
C HIS A 79 15.22 -3.22 14.03
N SER A 80 13.92 -3.33 13.75
CA SER A 80 13.01 -4.20 14.50
C SER A 80 12.23 -5.12 13.56
N PRO A 81 12.41 -6.46 13.68
CA PRO A 81 11.59 -7.43 12.97
C PRO A 81 10.11 -7.35 13.35
N SER A 82 9.78 -7.08 14.61
CA SER A 82 8.41 -6.97 15.08
C SER A 82 7.70 -5.74 14.53
N THR A 83 8.41 -4.61 14.41
CA THR A 83 7.88 -3.40 13.75
C THR A 83 7.61 -3.66 12.27
N LEU A 84 8.53 -4.36 11.59
CA LEU A 84 8.33 -4.78 10.20
C LEU A 84 7.10 -5.69 10.04
N ASP A 85 6.92 -6.64 10.95
CA ASP A 85 5.76 -7.54 10.94
C ASP A 85 4.44 -6.80 11.17
N ARG A 86 4.40 -5.89 12.15
CA ARG A 86 3.23 -5.01 12.39
C ARG A 86 2.90 -4.17 11.15
N ALA A 87 3.90 -3.55 10.52
CA ALA A 87 3.71 -2.77 9.31
C ALA A 87 3.19 -3.61 8.14
N LYS A 88 3.66 -4.87 7.96
CA LYS A 88 3.13 -5.78 6.94
C LYS A 88 1.66 -6.12 7.20
N LYS A 89 1.33 -6.51 8.43
CA LYS A 89 -0.04 -6.85 8.84
C LYS A 89 -0.99 -5.68 8.60
N GLU A 90 -0.55 -4.48 8.95
CA GLU A 90 -1.30 -3.25 8.72
C GLU A 90 -1.53 -2.99 7.22
N LEU A 91 -0.51 -3.10 6.37
CA LEU A 91 -0.65 -2.89 4.93
C LEU A 91 -1.52 -3.96 4.25
N LEU A 92 -1.47 -5.21 4.72
CA LEU A 92 -2.34 -6.28 4.23
C LEU A 92 -3.79 -6.03 4.66
N ALA A 93 -4.03 -5.68 5.92
CA ALA A 93 -5.37 -5.40 6.45
C ALA A 93 -6.01 -4.15 5.82
N SER A 94 -5.21 -3.13 5.51
CA SER A 94 -5.64 -1.91 4.82
C SER A 94 -5.73 -2.05 3.30
N GLY A 95 -5.37 -3.21 2.74
CA GLY A 95 -5.52 -3.49 1.30
C GLY A 95 -4.57 -2.71 0.40
N PHE A 96 -3.53 -2.04 0.92
CA PHE A 96 -2.52 -1.36 0.09
C PHE A 96 -1.53 -2.32 -0.56
N ILE A 97 -1.30 -3.47 0.10
CA ILE A 97 -0.51 -4.56 -0.47
C ILE A 97 -1.31 -5.86 -0.42
N MET A 98 -0.96 -6.78 -1.30
CA MET A 98 -1.43 -8.16 -1.27
C MET A 98 -0.26 -9.13 -1.23
N LEU A 99 -0.46 -10.26 -0.58
CA LEU A 99 0.49 -11.35 -0.56
C LEU A 99 0.33 -12.17 -1.84
N THR A 100 1.31 -12.12 -2.75
CA THR A 100 1.23 -12.88 -4.01
C THR A 100 1.80 -14.29 -3.89
N ARG A 101 2.70 -14.48 -2.93
CA ARG A 101 3.24 -15.80 -2.56
C ARG A 101 3.48 -15.87 -1.07
N GLN A 102 2.91 -16.89 -0.44
CA GLN A 102 3.23 -17.22 0.94
C GLN A 102 4.69 -17.70 1.06
N GLY A 103 5.43 -17.07 1.97
CA GLY A 103 6.77 -17.49 2.34
C GLY A 103 6.78 -18.71 3.26
N GLY A 104 7.98 -19.19 3.58
CA GLY A 104 8.19 -20.33 4.49
C GLY A 104 9.66 -20.49 4.84
N ARG A 105 10.03 -21.67 5.34
CA ARG A 105 11.43 -22.00 5.62
C ARG A 105 12.24 -21.88 4.32
N HIS A 106 13.28 -21.03 4.33
CA HIS A 106 14.13 -20.72 3.17
C HIS A 106 13.46 -20.02 1.98
N ARG A 107 12.20 -19.56 2.09
CA ARG A 107 11.53 -18.78 1.02
C ARG A 107 10.88 -17.51 1.57
N CYS A 108 11.18 -16.38 0.95
CA CYS A 108 10.53 -15.12 1.31
C CYS A 108 9.11 -15.03 0.72
N SER A 109 8.21 -14.42 1.49
CA SER A 109 6.92 -13.97 1.00
C SER A 109 7.12 -12.90 -0.08
N LEU A 110 6.27 -12.96 -1.11
CA LEU A 110 6.20 -11.94 -2.15
C LEU A 110 4.93 -11.13 -2.02
N TYR A 111 5.02 -9.87 -2.40
CA TYR A 111 3.94 -8.90 -2.29
C TYR A 111 3.78 -8.14 -3.61
N ALA A 112 2.55 -7.64 -3.81
CA ALA A 112 2.23 -6.64 -4.81
C ALA A 112 1.57 -5.45 -4.14
N VAL A 113 1.69 -4.31 -4.79
CA VAL A 113 0.91 -3.12 -4.48
C VAL A 113 -0.41 -3.17 -5.26
N THR A 114 -1.51 -2.78 -4.62
CA THR A 114 -2.86 -2.99 -5.18
C THR A 114 -3.35 -1.84 -6.08
N TRP A 115 -2.69 -0.68 -6.11
CA TRP A 115 -3.02 0.39 -7.08
C TRP A 115 -2.32 0.23 -8.44
N TRP A 116 -1.54 -0.84 -8.60
CA TRP A 116 -1.00 -1.25 -9.89
C TRP A 116 -1.60 -2.61 -10.29
N PRO A 117 -1.71 -2.90 -11.60
CA PRO A 117 -2.03 -4.24 -12.06
C PRO A 117 -0.95 -5.25 -11.62
N ILE A 118 -1.35 -6.49 -11.38
CA ILE A 118 -0.47 -7.59 -11.04
C ILE A 118 0.20 -8.11 -12.32
N ASP A 119 1.52 -8.21 -12.28
CA ASP A 119 2.32 -8.75 -13.39
C ASP A 119 2.48 -10.27 -13.25
N GLU A 120 2.70 -10.97 -14.36
CA GLU A 120 2.89 -12.44 -14.36
C GLU A 120 4.18 -12.88 -13.64
N CYS A 121 5.19 -12.02 -13.60
CA CYS A 121 6.48 -12.23 -12.94
C CYS A 121 7.20 -13.57 -13.28
N GLY A 122 6.88 -14.21 -14.39
CA GLY A 122 7.53 -15.45 -14.85
C GLY A 122 7.34 -16.64 -13.90
N GLY A 123 6.17 -16.80 -13.30
CA GLY A 123 5.84 -17.94 -12.43
C GLY A 123 6.43 -17.87 -11.02
N LYS A 124 6.89 -16.70 -10.59
CA LYS A 124 7.46 -16.51 -9.24
C LYS A 124 6.43 -16.53 -8.13
N HIS A 125 5.17 -16.22 -8.43
CA HIS A 125 4.07 -16.14 -7.46
C HIS A 125 2.82 -16.83 -8.02
N HIS A 126 1.79 -16.94 -7.18
CA HIS A 126 0.59 -17.73 -7.49
C HIS A 126 -0.58 -16.88 -7.99
N GLU A 127 -0.51 -15.56 -7.85
CA GLU A 127 -1.58 -14.66 -8.28
C GLU A 127 -1.66 -14.55 -9.81
N PRO A 128 -2.87 -14.56 -10.38
CA PRO A 128 -3.06 -14.36 -11.81
C PRO A 128 -2.68 -12.92 -12.20
N PRO A 129 -2.07 -12.72 -13.39
CA PRO A 129 -1.83 -11.39 -13.89
C PRO A 129 -3.17 -10.67 -14.14
N THR A 130 -3.21 -9.38 -13.88
CA THR A 130 -4.42 -8.56 -14.04
C THR A 130 -4.13 -7.38 -14.97
N THR A 131 -5.16 -6.95 -15.71
CA THR A 131 -5.07 -5.74 -16.55
C THR A 131 -5.47 -4.48 -15.77
N VAL A 132 -6.41 -4.63 -14.84
CA VAL A 132 -6.92 -3.55 -14.00
C VAL A 132 -6.34 -3.69 -12.59
N ALA A 133 -5.96 -2.56 -11.99
CA ALA A 133 -5.45 -2.53 -10.62
C ALA A 133 -6.54 -2.98 -9.62
N PRO A 134 -6.24 -3.91 -8.68
CA PRO A 134 -7.23 -4.41 -7.73
C PRO A 134 -7.84 -3.35 -6.80
N ASN A 135 -7.08 -2.33 -6.43
CA ASN A 135 -7.49 -1.20 -5.58
C ASN A 135 -8.18 -1.56 -4.25
N TRP A 136 -7.76 -2.66 -3.60
CA TRP A 136 -8.37 -3.16 -2.35
C TRP A 136 -8.36 -2.16 -1.18
N TRP A 137 -7.49 -1.15 -1.23
CA TRP A 137 -7.46 -0.05 -0.28
C TRP A 137 -8.75 0.79 -0.26
N ARG A 138 -9.58 0.73 -1.31
CA ARG A 138 -10.89 1.40 -1.35
C ARG A 138 -11.91 0.76 -0.41
N ASP A 139 -11.88 -0.56 -0.32
CA ASP A 139 -12.85 -1.37 0.43
C ASP A 139 -12.40 -1.66 1.85
N ALA A 140 -11.13 -1.40 2.16
CA ALA A 140 -10.57 -1.61 3.48
C ALA A 140 -11.29 -0.72 4.51
N LYS A 141 -11.85 -1.36 5.54
CA LYS A 141 -12.34 -0.66 6.73
C LYS A 141 -11.15 0.06 7.35
N VAL A 142 -11.29 1.35 7.65
CA VAL A 142 -10.24 2.12 8.31
C VAL A 142 -9.94 1.46 9.65
N VAL A 143 -8.76 0.84 9.78
CA VAL A 143 -8.25 0.29 11.04
C VAL A 143 -7.33 1.33 11.65
N VAL A 144 -7.86 2.20 12.51
CA VAL A 144 -6.99 3.06 13.33
C VAL A 144 -6.38 2.19 14.43
N GLN A 145 -5.06 2.06 14.40
CA GLN A 145 -4.29 1.42 15.47
C GLN A 145 -4.16 2.42 16.62
N ASP A 146 -5.17 2.50 17.50
CA ASP A 146 -4.93 3.12 18.81
C ASP A 146 -4.04 2.19 19.63
N ARG A 147 -3.10 2.75 20.38
CA ARG A 147 -1.98 2.02 21.02
C ARG A 147 -2.46 1.00 22.06
N THR A 148 -3.74 1.01 22.41
CA THR A 148 -4.33 0.17 23.45
C THR A 148 -5.37 -0.84 22.96
N ASN A 149 -6.00 -0.72 21.77
CA ASN A 149 -6.89 -1.75 21.21
C ASN A 149 -7.26 -1.50 19.74
N VAL A 150 -7.51 -2.58 18.97
CA VAL A 150 -7.98 -2.52 17.58
C VAL A 150 -9.49 -2.30 17.56
N VAL A 151 -9.95 -1.13 17.09
CA VAL A 151 -11.38 -0.82 16.93
C VAL A 151 -11.70 -0.56 15.45
N PRO A 152 -12.67 -1.27 14.84
CA PRO A 152 -13.11 -0.94 13.50
C PRO A 152 -13.91 0.37 13.51
N ILE A 153 -13.48 1.36 12.73
CA ILE A 153 -14.25 2.60 12.55
C ILE A 153 -15.44 2.30 11.64
N ARG A 154 -16.66 2.48 12.15
CA ARG A 154 -17.87 2.56 11.32
C ARG A 154 -17.82 3.87 10.54
N THR A 155 -17.64 3.81 9.23
CA THR A 155 -17.80 4.97 8.36
C THR A 155 -19.24 5.46 8.45
N LYS A 156 -19.42 6.77 8.64
CA LYS A 156 -20.72 7.43 8.88
C LYS A 156 -21.59 7.47 7.62
N THR A 157 -22.03 6.33 7.11
CA THR A 157 -23.03 6.25 6.02
C THR A 157 -24.45 6.03 6.54
N SER A 158 -24.69 6.02 7.86
CA SER A 158 -26.06 5.81 8.41
C SER A 158 -26.49 6.77 9.53
N ILE A 159 -25.82 7.91 9.76
CA ILE A 159 -26.28 8.93 10.73
C ILE A 159 -27.09 10.00 10.01
N ARG A 160 -28.22 9.61 9.40
CA ARG A 160 -29.30 10.51 9.00
C ARG A 160 -30.65 9.82 9.17
N LYS A 161 -31.02 9.53 10.42
CA LYS A 161 -32.42 9.41 10.89
C LYS A 161 -32.44 9.13 12.39
N SER A 162 -32.43 10.17 13.22
CA SER A 162 -32.99 10.21 14.58
C SER A 162 -32.51 11.46 15.33
N MET A 163 -32.85 12.65 14.84
CA MET A 163 -32.68 13.91 15.57
C MET A 163 -33.68 14.88 14.99
N ASP A 164 -34.97 14.66 15.25
CA ASP A 164 -36.07 15.60 15.05
C ASP A 164 -37.28 15.07 15.84
N ALA A 165 -37.36 15.43 17.12
CA ALA A 165 -38.57 15.54 17.94
C ALA A 165 -38.15 15.75 19.39
N ASP A 166 -38.23 17.00 19.85
CA ASP A 166 -38.50 17.43 21.24
C ASP A 166 -37.82 18.79 21.49
N THR A 167 -38.43 19.84 20.95
CA THR A 167 -38.19 21.21 21.40
C THR A 167 -39.31 21.53 22.40
N GLY A 168 -39.05 21.26 23.69
CA GLY A 168 -39.85 21.75 24.82
C GLY A 168 -39.16 22.96 25.47
N PRO A 169 -39.90 23.96 25.98
CA PRO A 169 -39.35 25.28 26.25
C PRO A 169 -38.48 25.32 27.52
N ASP A 170 -37.37 26.05 27.36
CA ASP A 170 -36.37 26.43 28.35
C ASP A 170 -36.98 27.42 29.37
N VAL A 171 -37.04 27.02 30.64
CA VAL A 171 -37.44 27.86 31.77
C VAL A 171 -36.48 27.65 32.91
N TYR A 172 -35.31 28.30 32.87
CA TYR A 172 -34.52 28.56 34.07
C TYR A 172 -33.46 29.67 33.93
N GLU A 173 -33.84 30.95 33.85
CA GLU A 173 -32.92 32.02 34.27
C GLU A 173 -33.63 33.36 34.58
N SER A 174 -34.11 33.55 35.82
CA SER A 174 -34.31 34.91 36.36
C SER A 174 -34.40 34.94 37.90
N HIS A 175 -33.31 34.70 38.62
CA HIS A 175 -33.22 35.09 40.04
C HIS A 175 -31.79 35.45 40.46
N ARG A 176 -31.50 36.76 40.46
CA ARG A 176 -30.56 37.57 41.26
C ARG A 176 -30.25 38.85 40.46
N ALA A 177 -30.25 40.06 40.99
CA ALA A 177 -30.53 40.62 42.30
C ALA A 177 -30.51 42.16 42.13
N CYS A 178 -31.25 42.87 43.00
CA CYS A 178 -31.19 44.30 43.31
C CYS A 178 -31.46 45.33 42.21
#